data_AF-A0A960VIC6-F1
#
_entry.id   AF-A0A960VIC6-F1
#
_cell.length_a   1.000
_cell.length_b   1.000
_cell.length_c   1.000
_cell.angle_alpha   90.00
_cell.angle_beta   90.00
_cell.angle_gamma   90.00
#
_symmetry.space_group_name_H-M   'P 1'
#
loop_
_entity.id
_entity.type
_entity.pdbx_description
1 polymer ?
#
loop_
_entity_poly.entity_id
_entity_poly.type
_entity_poly.pdbx_seq_one_letter_code
_entity_poly.pdbx_strand_id
1 'polypeptide(L)'
;MEDIAENNLIRFKNISKKKEGMFANFKVKGIKGGATFTASIAVDIDAANVNPGDSLETIIEECARIGVKEFKKSEFRFEGLSTI
;
A
#
# COMPACT_ATOMS: atom_id res chain seq x y z
N MET A 1 -16.62 10.47 -16.85
CA MET A 1 -16.47 9.19 -16.12
C MET A 1 -14.98 8.95 -16.05
N GLU A 2 -14.37 9.20 -14.90
CA GLU A 2 -12.92 8.99 -14.74
C GLU A 2 -12.63 7.52 -14.96
N ASP A 3 -11.69 7.21 -15.85
CA ASP A 3 -11.32 5.84 -16.16
C ASP A 3 -10.66 5.21 -14.93
N ILE A 4 -11.45 4.45 -14.16
CA ILE A 4 -11.02 3.74 -12.94
C ILE A 4 -9.85 2.77 -13.27
N ALA A 5 -9.67 2.42 -14.54
CA ALA A 5 -8.57 1.56 -14.97
C ALA A 5 -7.20 2.26 -14.99
N GLU A 6 -7.13 3.59 -15.10
CA GLU A 6 -5.86 4.30 -15.30
C GLU A 6 -5.27 4.95 -14.04
N ASN A 7 -6.03 5.13 -12.96
CA ASN A 7 -5.56 5.93 -11.82
C ASN A 7 -5.54 5.19 -10.48
N ASN A 8 -4.32 4.78 -10.09
CA ASN A 8 -3.87 4.61 -8.70
C ASN A 8 -4.66 3.61 -7.83
N LEU A 9 -5.17 2.52 -8.42
CA LEU A 9 -5.89 1.50 -7.66
C LEU A 9 -4.92 0.69 -6.77
N ILE A 10 -5.15 0.73 -5.46
CA ILE A 10 -4.47 -0.12 -4.48
C ILE A 10 -5.26 -1.43 -4.37
N ARG A 11 -4.60 -2.56 -4.64
CA ARG A 11 -5.21 -3.90 -4.53
C ARG A 11 -4.57 -4.67 -3.38
N PHE A 12 -5.40 -5.26 -2.52
CA PHE A 12 -4.95 -6.27 -1.59
C PHE A 12 -4.37 -7.48 -2.36
N LYS A 13 -3.28 -8.04 -1.85
CA LYS A 13 -2.59 -9.18 -2.45
C LYS A 13 -2.69 -10.42 -1.58
N ASN A 14 -2.24 -10.33 -0.33
CA ASN A 14 -2.24 -11.42 0.65
C ASN A 14 -1.84 -10.90 2.04
N ILE A 15 -2.00 -11.75 3.05
CA ILE A 15 -1.30 -11.60 4.33
C ILE A 15 -0.06 -12.49 4.31
N SER A 16 1.08 -11.98 4.76
CA SER A 16 2.33 -12.74 4.86
C SER A 16 2.89 -12.70 6.27
N LYS A 17 3.35 -13.84 6.78
CA LYS A 17 4.11 -13.92 8.03
C LYS A 17 5.61 -13.88 7.74
N LYS A 18 6.34 -12.97 8.38
CA LYS A 18 7.81 -12.89 8.37
C LYS A 18 8.33 -13.06 9.79
N LYS A 19 9.66 -13.13 9.96
CA LYS A 19 10.29 -13.21 11.29
C LYS A 19 9.95 -12.01 12.18
N GLU A 20 9.75 -10.85 11.56
CA GLU A 20 9.54 -9.56 12.25
C GLU A 20 8.06 -9.27 12.57
N GLY A 21 7.11 -10.02 12.00
CA GLY A 21 5.69 -9.74 12.18
C GLY A 21 4.81 -10.32 11.06
N MET A 22 3.54 -9.93 11.07
CA MET A 22 2.54 -10.32 10.08
C MET A 22 2.06 -9.09 9.33
N PHE A 23 1.98 -9.20 8.00
CA PHE A 23 1.84 -8.04 7.12
C PHE A 23 0.68 -8.22 6.15
N ALA A 24 -0.20 -7.24 6.07
CA ALA A 24 -1.15 -7.09 4.98
C ALA A 24 -0.45 -6.43 3.78
N ASN A 25 -0.39 -7.16 2.66
CA ASN A 25 0.32 -6.72 1.48
C ASN A 25 -0.64 -6.17 0.43
N PHE A 26 -0.31 -5.00 -0.10
CA PHE A 26 -1.03 -4.32 -1.15
C PHE A 26 -0.11 -4.00 -2.31
N LYS A 27 -0.68 -3.90 -3.52
CA LYS A 27 0.02 -3.50 -4.73
C LYS A 27 -0.70 -2.34 -5.40
N VAL A 28 0.08 -1.34 -5.78
CA VAL A 28 -0.36 -0.19 -6.57
C VAL A 28 0.20 -0.32 -7.97
N LYS A 29 -0.63 0.00 -8.97
CA LYS A 29 -0.21 0.25 -10.34
C LYS A 29 -0.89 1.53 -10.81
N GLY A 30 -0.16 2.38 -11.50
CA GLY A 30 -0.70 3.62 -12.03
C GLY A 30 0.13 4.16 -13.18
N ILE A 31 -0.48 5.07 -13.93
CA ILE A 31 0.17 5.85 -14.98
C ILE A 31 -0.06 7.32 -14.63
N LYS A 32 1.01 8.13 -14.56
CA LYS A 32 0.90 9.57 -14.29
C LYS A 32 1.91 10.34 -15.13
N GLY A 33 1.44 11.28 -15.96
CA GLY A 33 2.31 12.11 -16.80
C GLY A 33 3.21 11.31 -17.75
N GLY A 34 2.75 10.16 -18.24
CA GLY A 34 3.53 9.24 -19.09
C GLY A 34 4.46 8.28 -18.33
N ALA A 35 4.58 8.40 -17.01
CA ALA A 35 5.33 7.45 -16.18
C ALA A 35 4.41 6.32 -15.70
N THR A 36 4.77 5.07 -16.03
CA THR A 36 4.15 3.87 -15.46
C THR A 36 4.90 3.49 -14.20
N PHE A 37 4.18 3.33 -13.09
CA PHE A 37 4.80 2.96 -11.82
C PHE A 37 4.05 1.83 -11.12
N THR A 38 4.80 1.10 -10.30
CA THR A 38 4.25 0.11 -9.39
C THR A 38 4.88 0.27 -8.02
N ALA A 39 4.04 0.23 -6.98
CA ALA A 39 4.49 0.23 -5.59
C ALA A 39 3.94 -1.00 -4.85
N SER A 40 4.70 -1.48 -3.87
CA SER A 40 4.27 -2.50 -2.92
C SER A 40 4.19 -1.87 -1.55
N ILE A 41 3.05 -2.05 -0.88
CA ILE A 41 2.79 -1.54 0.46
C ILE A 41 2.63 -2.76 1.36
N ALA A 42 3.41 -2.84 2.42
CA ALA A 42 3.24 -3.84 3.46
C ALA A 42 2.93 -3.11 4.75
N VAL A 43 1.77 -3.41 5.34
CA VAL A 43 1.34 -2.82 6.61
C VAL A 43 1.40 -3.91 7.66
N ASP A 44 2.12 -3.63 8.75
CA ASP A 44 2.12 -4.48 9.94
C ASP A 44 0.71 -4.48 10.54
N ILE A 45 0.13 -5.67 10.72
CA ILE A 45 -1.23 -5.80 11.24
C ILE A 45 -1.31 -5.38 12.71
N ASP A 46 -0.23 -5.56 13.48
CA ASP A 46 -0.20 -5.14 14.88
C ASP A 46 -0.20 -3.61 14.98
N ALA A 47 0.48 -2.92 14.04
CA ALA A 47 0.45 -1.46 13.94
C ALA A 47 -0.95 -0.92 13.53
N ALA A 48 -1.77 -1.77 12.90
CA ALA A 48 -3.17 -1.48 12.59
C ALA A 48 -4.13 -1.84 13.73
N ASN A 49 -3.63 -2.28 14.89
CA ASN A 49 -4.43 -2.76 16.02
C ASN A 49 -5.42 -3.88 15.63
N VAL A 50 -5.06 -4.73 14.66
CA VAL A 50 -5.84 -5.91 14.28
C VAL A 50 -5.04 -7.18 14.54
N ASN A 51 -5.75 -8.26 14.81
CA ASN A 51 -5.17 -9.55 15.16
C ASN A 51 -5.31 -10.56 14.01
N PRO A 52 -4.46 -11.61 13.97
CA PRO A 52 -4.59 -12.68 12.97
C PRO A 52 -5.92 -13.45 13.01
N GLY A 53 -6.66 -13.37 14.12
CA GLY A 53 -7.98 -14.00 14.28
C GLY A 53 -9.15 -13.13 13.80
N ASP A 54 -8.90 -11.86 13.47
CA ASP A 54 -9.94 -10.98 12.93
C ASP A 54 -10.32 -11.38 11.51
N SER A 55 -11.50 -10.93 11.07
CA SER A 55 -11.94 -11.17 9.69
C SER A 55 -10.96 -10.56 8.68
N LEU A 56 -10.85 -11.18 7.51
CA LEU A 56 -9.98 -10.68 6.45
C LEU A 56 -10.41 -9.28 6.01
N GLU A 57 -11.72 -9.00 5.97
CA GLU A 57 -12.27 -7.69 5.65
C GLU A 57 -11.79 -6.63 6.65
N THR A 58 -11.86 -6.91 7.96
CA THR A 58 -11.40 -6.00 9.02
C THR A 58 -9.90 -5.72 8.88
N ILE A 59 -9.09 -6.75 8.68
CA ILE A 59 -7.64 -6.59 8.51
C ILE A 59 -7.34 -5.72 7.29
N ILE A 60 -8.01 -5.97 6.17
CA ILE A 60 -7.83 -5.19 4.94
C ILE A 60 -8.21 -3.73 5.17
N GLU A 61 -9.35 -3.46 5.79
CA GLU A 61 -9.85 -2.09 5.98
C GLU A 61 -8.93 -1.25 6.87
N GLU A 62 -8.57 -1.76 8.05
CA GLU A 62 -7.74 -1.01 8.99
C GLU A 62 -6.30 -0.84 8.47
N CYS A 63 -5.73 -1.88 7.84
CA CYS A 63 -4.42 -1.76 7.20
C CYS A 63 -4.45 -0.78 6.01
N ALA A 64 -5.53 -0.76 5.22
CA ALA A 64 -5.68 0.18 4.10
C ALA A 64 -5.77 1.63 4.60
N ARG A 65 -6.44 1.90 5.73
CA ARG A 65 -6.48 3.24 6.34
C ARG A 65 -5.08 3.76 6.68
N ILE A 66 -4.24 2.92 7.30
CA ILE A 66 -2.83 3.26 7.55
C ILE A 66 -2.07 3.46 6.25
N GLY A 67 -2.18 2.51 5.31
CA GLY A 67 -1.51 2.58 4.01
C GLY A 67 -1.82 3.86 3.25
N VAL A 68 -3.08 4.29 3.21
CA VAL A 68 -3.48 5.55 2.55
C VAL A 68 -2.93 6.78 3.28
N LYS A 69 -3.00 6.80 4.61
CA LYS A 69 -2.54 7.94 5.42
C LYS A 69 -1.04 8.19 5.26
N GLU A 70 -0.24 7.14 5.24
CA GLU A 70 1.23 7.24 5.19
C GLU A 70 1.74 7.35 3.74
N PHE A 71 1.16 6.60 2.79
CA PHE A 71 1.59 6.64 1.39
C PHE A 71 1.25 7.99 0.73
N LYS A 72 0.10 8.60 1.04
CA LYS A 72 -0.24 9.95 0.51
C LYS A 72 0.74 11.04 0.95
N LYS A 73 1.44 10.84 2.07
CA LYS A 73 2.42 11.78 2.61
C LYS A 73 3.85 11.47 2.17
N SER A 74 4.06 10.39 1.43
CA SER A 74 5.38 9.95 1.04
C SER A 74 5.93 10.80 -0.09
N GLU A 75 7.10 11.41 0.12
CA GLU A 75 7.89 12.04 -0.93
C GLU A 75 8.83 11.00 -1.53
N PHE A 76 8.53 10.53 -2.75
CA PHE A 76 9.42 9.64 -3.48
C PHE A 76 10.57 10.42 -4.09
N ARG A 77 11.80 9.95 -3.87
CA ARG A 77 13.01 10.52 -4.46
C ARG A 77 13.65 9.52 -5.39
N PHE A 78 14.18 10.00 -6.51
CA PHE A 78 14.98 9.18 -7.40
C PHE A 78 16.40 9.06 -6.84
N GLU A 79 16.93 7.84 -6.82
CA GLU A 79 18.32 7.60 -6.44
C GLU A 79 19.26 8.37 -7.37
N GLY A 80 20.26 9.05 -6.79
CA GLY A 80 21.25 9.83 -7.55
C GLY A 80 20.78 11.20 -8.06
N LEU A 81 19.52 11.59 -7.82
CA LEU A 81 18.99 12.91 -8.16
C LEU A 81 18.64 13.66 -6.87
N SER A 82 19.55 14.53 -6.43
CA SER A 82 19.41 15.25 -5.16
C SER A 82 18.43 16.43 -5.20
N THR A 83 17.97 16.87 -6.38
CA THR A 83 17.37 18.20 -6.54
C THR A 83 16.31 18.32 -7.66
N ILE A 84 15.39 17.36 -7.77
CA ILE A 84 14.19 17.51 -8.62
C ILE A 84 12.94 17.27 -7.77
#